data_AF-A0AA36I3A2-F1
#
_entry.id   AF-A0AA36I3A2-F1
#
_cell.length_a   1.000
_cell.length_b   1.000
_cell.length_c   1.000
_cell.angle_alpha   90.00
_cell.angle_beta   90.00
_cell.angle_gamma   90.00
#
_symmetry.space_group_name_H-M   'P 1'
#
loop_
_entity.id
_entity.type
_entity.pdbx_description
1 polymer ?
#
loop_
_entity_poly.entity_id
_entity_poly.type
_entity_poly.pdbx_seq_one_letter_code
_entity_poly.pdbx_strand_id
1 'polypeptide(L)'
;MARHQRQALACLETWAAELAEDEQLQVVGLPAPDSNLSEVAWLESDCPDNHRPGGACKDAAGLRRAHELGADWAVLLGADNYVLTQHLRQALQDLEPSRPVIFAVTGCGHEKCSGGLCGGGGQIFSRGALMQIFQKSFQQDFEAALHLSSGWGDVANCRLARKHKVPVRQLDGLHAWQTGTSIRSWDLTYHYVGFEQMHHLHQLAQKPPPVSALEIRAEKEDYFRDKRAFVAEENLRRQRDM
;
A
#
# COMPACT_ATOMS: atom_id res chain seq x y z
N MET A 1 3.72 -20.77 13.94
CA MET A 1 3.03 -19.70 13.21
C MET A 1 3.95 -19.16 12.13
N ALA A 2 3.48 -19.09 10.88
CA ALA A 2 4.26 -18.57 9.76
C ALA A 2 4.61 -17.07 9.96
N ARG A 3 5.65 -16.57 9.28
CA ARG A 3 6.08 -15.15 9.41
C ARG A 3 4.93 -14.18 9.09
N HIS A 4 4.22 -14.40 7.98
CA HIS A 4 3.12 -13.54 7.54
C HIS A 4 1.94 -13.54 8.53
N GLN A 5 1.66 -14.66 9.19
CA GLN A 5 0.62 -14.75 10.23
C GLN A 5 0.96 -13.89 11.45
N ARG A 6 2.23 -13.93 11.90
CA ARG A 6 2.71 -13.07 12.99
C ARG A 6 2.62 -11.59 12.63
N GLN A 7 2.92 -11.25 11.38
CA GLN A 7 2.81 -9.88 10.88
C GLN A 7 1.35 -9.41 10.82
N ALA A 8 0.44 -10.24 10.31
CA ALA A 8 -0.99 -9.93 10.30
C ALA A 8 -1.54 -9.72 11.72
N LEU A 9 -1.16 -10.57 12.68
CA LEU A 9 -1.52 -10.36 14.09
C LEU A 9 -0.95 -9.07 14.66
N ALA A 10 0.32 -8.76 14.39
CA ALA A 10 0.93 -7.52 14.84
C ALA A 10 0.22 -6.28 14.25
N CYS A 11 -0.27 -6.33 13.01
CA CYS A 11 -1.12 -5.26 12.46
C CYS A 11 -2.38 -5.06 13.32
N LEU A 12 -3.08 -6.14 13.66
CA LEU A 12 -4.32 -6.12 14.48
C LEU A 12 -4.07 -5.64 15.90
N GLU A 13 -2.94 -6.01 16.49
CA GLU A 13 -2.56 -5.60 17.84
C GLU A 13 -2.00 -4.16 17.90
N THR A 14 -1.80 -3.52 16.74
CA THR A 14 -1.21 -2.18 16.66
C THR A 14 -2.08 -1.23 15.82
N TRP A 15 -1.61 -0.79 14.65
CA TRP A 15 -2.23 0.27 13.88
C TRP A 15 -3.66 -0.06 13.44
N ALA A 16 -3.99 -1.35 13.22
CA ALA A 16 -5.33 -1.72 12.80
C ALA A 16 -6.34 -1.74 13.97
N ALA A 17 -5.87 -1.77 15.23
CA ALA A 17 -6.74 -1.57 16.39
C ALA A 17 -7.28 -0.13 16.50
N GLU A 18 -6.67 0.82 15.77
CA GLU A 18 -7.05 2.24 15.76
C GLU A 18 -7.96 2.64 14.60
N LEU A 19 -8.42 1.66 13.82
CA LEU A 19 -9.38 1.92 12.75
C LEU A 19 -10.70 2.43 13.33
N ALA A 20 -11.26 3.45 12.69
CA ALA A 20 -12.58 3.97 13.03
C ALA A 20 -13.68 2.93 12.72
N GLU A 21 -14.90 3.14 13.23
CA GLU A 21 -16.02 2.21 13.06
C GLU A 21 -16.43 2.00 11.59
N ASP A 22 -16.17 2.98 10.72
CA ASP A 22 -16.41 2.95 9.28
C ASP A 22 -15.17 2.53 8.46
N GLU A 23 -14.07 2.21 9.12
CA GLU A 23 -12.85 1.68 8.54
C GLU A 23 -12.75 0.17 8.83
N GLN A 24 -12.12 -0.59 7.93
CA GLN A 24 -11.94 -2.02 8.12
C GLN A 24 -10.61 -2.50 7.55
N LEU A 25 -9.99 -3.45 8.24
CA LEU A 25 -8.87 -4.22 7.71
C LEU A 25 -9.40 -5.50 7.05
N GLN A 26 -9.05 -5.69 5.79
CA GLN A 26 -9.28 -6.94 5.08
C GLN A 26 -7.97 -7.63 4.75
N VAL A 27 -7.85 -8.90 5.14
CA VAL A 27 -6.68 -9.73 4.82
C VAL A 27 -7.04 -10.65 3.67
N VAL A 28 -6.26 -10.60 2.58
CA VAL A 28 -6.47 -11.43 1.38
C VAL A 28 -5.43 -12.53 1.32
N GLY A 29 -5.86 -13.78 1.30
CA GLY A 29 -4.93 -14.91 1.20
C GLY A 29 -5.61 -16.27 1.10
N LEU A 30 -4.83 -17.33 1.29
CA LEU A 30 -5.33 -18.68 1.47
C LEU A 30 -6.29 -18.76 2.67
N PRO A 31 -7.09 -19.84 2.83
CA PRO A 31 -7.97 -20.00 3.98
C PRO A 31 -7.29 -19.61 5.30
N ALA A 32 -8.01 -18.85 6.13
CA ALA A 32 -7.51 -18.46 7.43
C ALA A 32 -7.14 -19.73 8.22
N PRO A 33 -6.01 -19.75 8.95
CA PRO A 33 -5.77 -20.83 9.91
C PRO A 33 -6.90 -20.82 10.94
N ASP A 34 -7.18 -21.95 11.60
CA ASP A 34 -8.16 -22.11 12.72
C ASP A 34 -7.89 -21.21 13.96
N SER A 35 -7.04 -20.18 13.81
CA SER A 35 -6.59 -19.22 14.80
C SER A 35 -7.56 -18.06 15.07
N ASN A 36 -7.29 -17.30 16.13
CA ASN A 36 -7.95 -16.05 16.60
C ASN A 36 -8.07 -14.90 15.57
N LEU A 37 -7.78 -15.14 14.29
CA LEU A 37 -8.00 -14.19 13.20
C LEU A 37 -9.46 -14.16 12.72
N SER A 38 -10.35 -14.90 13.39
CA SER A 38 -11.79 -14.98 13.06
C SER A 38 -12.53 -13.64 13.16
N GLU A 39 -11.98 -12.67 13.90
CA GLU A 39 -12.55 -11.32 14.03
C GLU A 39 -12.15 -10.40 12.87
N VAL A 40 -11.21 -10.82 12.03
CA VAL A 40 -10.78 -10.06 10.85
C VAL A 40 -11.65 -10.42 9.67
N ALA A 41 -11.99 -9.42 8.84
CA ALA A 41 -12.56 -9.68 7.53
C ALA A 41 -11.53 -10.40 6.64
N TRP A 42 -11.51 -11.73 6.70
CA TRP A 42 -10.64 -12.55 5.86
C TRP A 42 -11.30 -12.75 4.49
N LEU A 43 -10.62 -12.33 3.43
CA LEU A 43 -10.99 -12.63 2.06
C LEU A 43 -10.19 -13.84 1.59
N GLU A 44 -10.82 -15.00 1.66
CA GLU A 44 -10.26 -16.21 1.07
C GLU A 44 -10.08 -16.02 -0.45
N SER A 45 -8.94 -16.48 -0.94
CA SER A 45 -8.57 -16.44 -2.35
C SER A 45 -7.81 -17.71 -2.71
N ASP A 46 -7.94 -18.12 -3.97
CA ASP A 46 -7.16 -19.19 -4.60
C ASP A 46 -5.82 -18.68 -5.18
N CYS A 47 -5.48 -17.42 -4.90
CA CYS A 47 -4.24 -16.81 -5.35
C CYS A 47 -3.01 -17.58 -4.82
N PRO A 48 -2.00 -17.84 -5.66
CA PRO A 48 -0.77 -18.51 -5.22
C PRO A 48 -0.14 -17.83 -4.00
N ASP A 49 0.42 -18.61 -3.08
CA ASP A 49 1.15 -18.07 -1.94
C ASP A 49 2.62 -17.78 -2.27
N ASN A 50 2.81 -16.87 -3.21
CA ASN A 50 4.12 -16.36 -3.61
C ASN A 50 4.06 -14.85 -3.84
N HIS A 51 5.22 -14.21 -3.89
CA HIS A 51 5.31 -12.77 -4.12
C HIS A 51 4.83 -12.38 -5.52
N ARG A 52 5.16 -13.19 -6.54
CA ARG A 52 4.74 -13.01 -7.94
C ARG A 52 4.40 -14.37 -8.56
N PRO A 53 3.26 -14.52 -9.25
CA PRO A 53 2.20 -13.54 -9.48
C PRO A 53 1.17 -13.43 -8.33
N GLY A 54 1.33 -14.23 -7.27
CA GLY A 54 0.36 -14.36 -6.18
C GLY A 54 0.01 -13.05 -5.47
N GLY A 55 1.00 -12.20 -5.20
CA GLY A 55 0.77 -10.87 -4.64
C GLY A 55 -0.16 -10.02 -5.51
N ALA A 56 0.09 -9.97 -6.82
CA ALA A 56 -0.77 -9.22 -7.74
C ALA A 56 -2.21 -9.78 -7.80
N CYS A 57 -2.37 -11.10 -7.76
CA CYS A 57 -3.69 -11.72 -7.68
C CYS A 57 -4.45 -11.28 -6.43
N LYS A 58 -3.77 -11.28 -5.27
CA LYS A 58 -4.33 -10.82 -4.00
C LYS A 58 -4.67 -9.32 -4.04
N ASP A 59 -3.82 -8.50 -4.67
CA ASP A 59 -4.09 -7.08 -4.90
C ASP A 59 -5.41 -6.88 -5.68
N ALA A 60 -5.58 -7.61 -6.78
CA ALA A 60 -6.80 -7.53 -7.60
C ALA A 60 -8.05 -7.98 -6.83
N ALA A 61 -7.96 -9.04 -6.03
CA ALA A 61 -9.07 -9.52 -5.20
C ALA A 61 -9.46 -8.49 -4.12
N GLY A 62 -8.48 -7.93 -3.40
CA GLY A 62 -8.71 -6.88 -2.39
C GLY A 62 -9.31 -5.60 -3.00
N LEU A 63 -8.77 -5.13 -4.12
CA LEU A 63 -9.29 -3.95 -4.81
C LEU A 63 -10.70 -4.17 -5.37
N ARG A 64 -11.00 -5.37 -5.89
CA ARG A 64 -12.36 -5.74 -6.32
C ARG A 64 -13.33 -5.66 -5.16
N ARG A 65 -12.94 -6.21 -4.01
CA ARG A 65 -13.79 -6.19 -2.82
C ARG A 65 -14.01 -4.77 -2.30
N ALA A 66 -12.99 -3.92 -2.31
CA ALA A 66 -13.15 -2.50 -1.98
C ALA A 66 -14.12 -1.78 -2.94
N HIS A 67 -14.07 -2.11 -4.23
CA HIS A 67 -15.02 -1.59 -5.22
C HIS A 67 -16.46 -2.03 -4.93
N GLU A 68 -16.68 -3.33 -4.66
CA GLU A 68 -18.00 -3.89 -4.33
C GLU A 68 -18.62 -3.29 -3.07
N LEU A 69 -17.78 -2.94 -2.09
CA LEU A 69 -18.18 -2.27 -0.85
C LEU A 69 -18.43 -0.77 -1.03
N GLY A 70 -18.09 -0.20 -2.18
CA GLY A 70 -18.24 1.24 -2.43
C GLY A 70 -17.31 2.12 -1.60
N ALA A 71 -16.15 1.60 -1.19
CA ALA A 71 -15.19 2.30 -0.34
C ALA A 71 -14.77 3.66 -0.94
N ASP A 72 -14.72 4.70 -0.12
CA ASP A 72 -14.21 6.02 -0.52
C ASP A 72 -12.72 5.95 -0.92
N TRP A 73 -11.95 5.23 -0.11
CA TRP A 73 -10.52 5.00 -0.31
C TRP A 73 -10.19 3.52 -0.02
N ALA A 74 -9.43 2.90 -0.91
CA ALA A 74 -8.86 1.56 -0.69
C ALA A 74 -7.34 1.68 -0.53
N VAL A 75 -6.82 1.24 0.61
CA VAL A 75 -5.38 1.29 0.92
C VAL A 75 -4.82 -0.13 0.80
N LEU A 76 -4.08 -0.37 -0.27
CA LEU A 76 -3.45 -1.65 -0.57
C LEU A 76 -2.05 -1.70 0.02
N LEU A 77 -1.78 -2.69 0.89
CA LEU A 77 -0.57 -2.82 1.70
C LEU A 77 -0.08 -4.28 1.71
N GLY A 78 1.22 -4.45 1.97
CA GLY A 78 1.78 -5.71 2.41
C GLY A 78 1.54 -5.94 3.92
N ALA A 79 1.64 -7.19 4.35
CA ALA A 79 1.55 -7.52 5.78
C ALA A 79 2.73 -6.95 6.59
N ASP A 80 3.80 -6.47 5.95
CA ASP A 80 4.97 -5.84 6.56
C ASP A 80 4.93 -4.31 6.51
N ASN A 81 3.73 -3.73 6.37
CA ASN A 81 3.51 -2.30 6.49
C ASN A 81 3.02 -1.92 7.90
N TYR A 82 3.48 -0.74 8.37
CA TYR A 82 2.89 -0.04 9.51
C TYR A 82 2.19 1.22 9.01
N VAL A 83 0.98 1.51 9.51
CA VAL A 83 0.17 2.66 9.08
C VAL A 83 -0.02 3.64 10.23
N LEU A 84 0.15 4.92 9.96
CA LEU A 84 -0.24 6.00 10.87
C LEU A 84 -1.66 6.42 10.50
N THR A 85 -2.67 5.68 11.00
CA THR A 85 -4.07 5.78 10.56
C THR A 85 -4.63 7.20 10.68
N GLN A 86 -4.35 7.90 11.79
CA GLN A 86 -4.75 9.30 11.97
C GLN A 86 -4.12 10.25 10.94
N HIS A 87 -2.83 10.09 10.65
CA HIS A 87 -2.15 10.92 9.64
C HIS A 87 -2.70 10.62 8.25
N LEU A 88 -2.97 9.35 7.94
CA LEU A 88 -3.57 8.96 6.67
C LEU A 88 -4.98 9.55 6.49
N ARG A 89 -5.84 9.48 7.51
CA ARG A 89 -7.14 10.16 7.50
C ARG A 89 -7.00 11.64 7.24
N GLN A 90 -6.11 12.32 7.97
CA GLN A 90 -5.87 13.76 7.78
C GLN A 90 -5.35 14.09 6.37
N ALA A 91 -4.50 13.25 5.78
CA ALA A 91 -3.99 13.45 4.42
C ALA A 91 -5.06 13.26 3.34
N LEU A 92 -6.11 12.46 3.61
CA LEU A 92 -7.18 12.16 2.66
C LEU A 92 -8.44 12.99 2.86
N GLN A 93 -8.64 13.62 4.03
CA GLN A 93 -9.91 14.28 4.41
C GLN A 93 -10.36 15.39 3.45
N ASP A 94 -9.40 16.11 2.85
CA ASP A 94 -9.67 17.24 1.95
C ASP A 94 -9.70 16.82 0.46
N LEU A 95 -9.53 15.52 0.19
CA LEU A 95 -9.52 14.97 -1.15
C LEU A 95 -10.89 14.40 -1.52
N GLU A 96 -11.31 14.61 -2.76
CA GLU A 96 -12.59 14.09 -3.24
C GLU A 96 -12.47 12.61 -3.69
N PRO A 97 -13.11 11.65 -2.99
CA PRO A 97 -12.99 10.23 -3.32
C PRO A 97 -13.66 9.85 -4.64
N SER A 98 -14.62 10.64 -5.14
CA SER A 98 -15.26 10.41 -6.44
C SER A 98 -14.33 10.76 -7.62
N ARG A 99 -13.31 11.60 -7.40
CA ARG A 99 -12.36 12.01 -8.42
C ARG A 99 -11.33 10.90 -8.66
N PRO A 100 -11.21 10.34 -9.87
CA PRO A 100 -10.27 9.24 -10.12
C PRO A 100 -8.82 9.67 -9.88
N VAL A 101 -8.17 8.98 -8.94
CA VAL A 101 -6.74 9.11 -8.60
C VAL A 101 -6.25 7.86 -7.87
N ILE A 102 -4.98 7.51 -8.10
CA ILE A 102 -4.21 6.57 -7.29
C ILE A 102 -3.03 7.33 -6.69
N PHE A 103 -2.87 7.24 -5.37
CA PHE A 103 -1.70 7.74 -4.68
C PHE A 103 -0.74 6.62 -4.32
N ALA A 104 0.56 6.86 -4.51
CA ALA A 104 1.61 5.92 -4.12
C ALA A 104 2.98 6.62 -4.11
N VAL A 105 4.04 5.86 -3.78
CA VAL A 105 5.40 6.27 -4.12
C VAL A 105 5.63 6.08 -5.62
N THR A 106 5.91 7.17 -6.34
CA THR A 106 6.11 7.13 -7.80
C THR A 106 7.58 6.93 -8.18
N GLY A 107 7.81 6.23 -9.29
CA GLY A 107 9.12 6.13 -9.95
C GLY A 107 9.61 4.71 -10.26
N CYS A 108 9.06 3.68 -9.60
CA CYS A 108 9.48 2.29 -9.79
C CYS A 108 8.83 1.64 -11.03
N GLY A 109 9.58 0.83 -11.76
CA GLY A 109 9.10 0.17 -12.98
C GLY A 109 8.98 1.11 -14.18
N HIS A 110 9.81 2.16 -14.25
CA HIS A 110 9.71 3.24 -15.24
C HIS A 110 9.59 2.77 -16.71
N GLU A 111 10.32 1.72 -17.09
CA GLU A 111 10.28 1.16 -18.45
C GLU A 111 8.97 0.40 -18.75
N LYS A 112 8.32 -0.13 -17.71
CA LYS A 112 7.09 -0.92 -17.82
C LYS A 112 5.83 -0.07 -17.65
N CYS A 113 5.93 1.02 -16.90
CA CYS A 113 4.90 2.03 -16.73
C CYS A 113 5.57 3.39 -16.46
N SER A 114 5.57 4.32 -17.42
CA SER A 114 6.27 5.60 -17.23
C SER A 114 5.69 6.37 -16.02
N GLY A 115 6.57 6.89 -15.18
CA GLY A 115 6.20 7.45 -13.88
C GLY A 115 6.09 6.43 -12.75
N GLY A 116 5.74 5.16 -13.03
CA GLY A 116 5.93 4.02 -12.13
C GLY A 116 5.13 4.02 -10.82
N LEU A 117 5.01 2.84 -10.21
CA LEU A 117 4.46 2.64 -8.86
C LEU A 117 5.42 1.77 -8.05
N CYS A 118 5.82 2.24 -6.87
CA CYS A 118 6.54 1.44 -5.88
C CYS A 118 5.53 0.91 -4.87
N GLY A 119 5.18 -0.38 -4.95
CA GLY A 119 4.11 -0.96 -4.14
C GLY A 119 4.37 -0.98 -2.64
N GLY A 120 5.64 -1.04 -2.23
CA GLY A 120 6.02 -1.21 -0.82
C GLY A 120 5.52 -0.10 0.11
N GLY A 121 5.40 1.13 -0.37
CA GLY A 121 4.89 2.26 0.44
C GLY A 121 3.38 2.25 0.61
N GLY A 122 2.68 1.30 -0.01
CA GLY A 122 1.24 1.29 -0.14
C GLY A 122 0.74 2.00 -1.40
N GLN A 123 -0.43 1.57 -1.87
CA GLN A 123 -1.15 2.16 -3.00
C GLN A 123 -2.56 2.51 -2.55
N ILE A 124 -2.96 3.77 -2.71
CA ILE A 124 -4.26 4.28 -2.24
C ILE A 124 -5.12 4.60 -3.46
N PHE A 125 -6.25 3.92 -3.59
CA PHE A 125 -7.18 4.06 -4.70
C PHE A 125 -8.42 4.82 -4.22
N SER A 126 -8.74 5.92 -4.90
CA SER A 126 -10.04 6.60 -4.74
C SER A 126 -11.19 5.72 -5.26
N ARG A 127 -12.40 5.93 -4.75
CA ARG A 127 -13.63 5.35 -5.33
C ARG A 127 -13.73 5.60 -6.83
N GLY A 128 -13.43 6.82 -7.28
CA GLY A 128 -13.41 7.18 -8.70
C GLY A 128 -12.44 6.31 -9.51
N ALA A 129 -11.26 6.01 -8.98
CA ALA A 129 -10.30 5.11 -9.62
C ALA A 129 -10.84 3.68 -9.69
N LEU A 130 -11.40 3.16 -8.59
CA LEU A 130 -11.99 1.83 -8.53
C LEU A 130 -13.12 1.69 -9.57
N MET A 131 -14.05 2.64 -9.62
CA MET A 131 -15.15 2.65 -10.61
C MET A 131 -14.65 2.68 -12.06
N GLN A 132 -13.54 3.36 -12.32
CA GLN A 132 -12.99 3.49 -13.67
C GLN A 132 -12.19 2.25 -14.10
N ILE A 133 -11.54 1.56 -13.16
CA ILE A 133 -10.76 0.34 -13.39
C ILE A 133 -11.66 -0.91 -13.47
N PHE A 134 -12.62 -1.06 -12.55
CA PHE A 134 -13.48 -2.25 -12.44
C PHE A 134 -14.66 -2.20 -13.42
N GLN A 135 -14.35 -2.03 -14.70
CA GLN A 135 -15.31 -2.16 -15.79
C GLN A 135 -15.45 -3.62 -16.24
N LYS A 136 -16.37 -3.89 -17.19
CA LYS A 136 -16.60 -5.25 -17.72
C LYS A 136 -15.33 -5.95 -18.25
N SER A 137 -14.34 -5.18 -18.72
CA SER A 137 -13.07 -5.70 -19.23
C SER A 137 -11.99 -5.92 -18.17
N PHE A 138 -12.25 -5.63 -16.89
CA PHE A 138 -11.23 -5.64 -15.84
C PHE A 138 -10.37 -6.90 -15.82
N GLN A 139 -10.98 -8.08 -15.88
CA GLN A 139 -10.24 -9.34 -15.79
C GLN A 139 -9.21 -9.48 -16.92
N GLN A 140 -9.64 -9.23 -18.16
CA GLN A 140 -8.78 -9.27 -19.34
C GLN A 140 -7.68 -8.20 -19.28
N ASP A 141 -8.05 -7.01 -18.80
CA ASP A 141 -7.15 -5.87 -18.69
C ASP A 141 -6.08 -6.11 -17.63
N PHE A 142 -6.46 -6.72 -16.50
CA PHE A 142 -5.55 -7.06 -15.41
C PHE A 142 -4.61 -8.20 -15.81
N GLU A 143 -5.11 -9.26 -16.45
CA GLU A 143 -4.27 -10.37 -16.95
C GLU A 143 -3.22 -9.86 -17.95
N ALA A 144 -3.63 -9.01 -18.89
CA ALA A 144 -2.72 -8.38 -19.84
C ALA A 144 -1.68 -7.50 -19.13
N ALA A 145 -2.10 -6.69 -18.17
CA ALA A 145 -1.21 -5.85 -17.37
C ALA A 145 -0.22 -6.69 -16.55
N LEU A 146 -0.66 -7.80 -15.97
CA LEU A 146 0.14 -8.70 -15.15
C LEU A 146 1.22 -9.42 -15.98
N HIS A 147 0.83 -9.92 -17.16
CA HIS A 147 1.74 -10.56 -18.10
C HIS A 147 2.87 -9.61 -18.51
N LEU A 148 2.52 -8.41 -18.98
CA LEU A 148 3.49 -7.39 -19.37
C LEU A 148 4.38 -6.96 -18.19
N SER A 149 3.88 -7.12 -16.96
CA SER A 149 4.55 -6.71 -15.71
C SER A 149 5.40 -7.79 -15.11
N SER A 150 5.57 -8.95 -15.77
CA SER A 150 6.34 -10.08 -15.21
C SER A 150 5.84 -10.49 -13.82
N GLY A 151 4.52 -10.38 -13.58
CA GLY A 151 3.91 -10.75 -12.29
C GLY A 151 4.00 -9.69 -11.18
N TRP A 152 4.62 -8.52 -11.41
CA TRP A 152 4.69 -7.44 -10.42
C TRP A 152 3.33 -6.73 -10.27
N GLY A 153 2.73 -6.81 -9.08
CA GLY A 153 1.41 -6.22 -8.79
C GLY A 153 1.36 -4.70 -8.93
N ASP A 154 2.35 -3.99 -8.36
CA ASP A 154 2.43 -2.53 -8.45
C ASP A 154 2.59 -2.02 -9.90
N VAL A 155 3.41 -2.69 -10.71
CA VAL A 155 3.55 -2.37 -12.15
C VAL A 155 2.27 -2.71 -12.91
N ALA A 156 1.60 -3.81 -12.58
CA ALA A 156 0.32 -4.18 -13.18
C ALA A 156 -0.76 -3.13 -12.87
N ASN A 157 -0.85 -2.68 -11.62
CA ASN A 157 -1.75 -1.60 -11.20
C ASN A 157 -1.44 -0.28 -11.92
N CYS A 158 -0.17 0.04 -12.12
CA CYS A 158 0.24 1.24 -12.87
C CYS A 158 -0.22 1.16 -14.34
N ARG A 159 -0.08 -0.01 -14.97
CA ARG A 159 -0.55 -0.25 -16.33
C ARG A 159 -2.07 -0.19 -16.44
N LEU A 160 -2.79 -0.78 -15.49
CA LEU A 160 -4.24 -0.64 -15.40
C LEU A 160 -4.64 0.82 -15.28
N ALA A 161 -4.04 1.57 -14.36
CA ALA A 161 -4.32 2.99 -14.18
C ALA A 161 -4.18 3.76 -15.51
N ARG A 162 -3.09 3.54 -16.24
CA ARG A 162 -2.87 4.15 -17.56
C ARG A 162 -3.92 3.76 -18.58
N LYS A 163 -4.21 2.46 -18.71
CA LYS A 163 -5.23 1.94 -19.65
C LYS A 163 -6.59 2.58 -19.40
N HIS A 164 -6.96 2.69 -18.13
CA HIS A 164 -8.22 3.26 -17.70
C HIS A 164 -8.17 4.78 -17.53
N LYS A 165 -7.07 5.48 -17.85
CA LYS A 165 -6.92 6.94 -17.71
C LYS A 165 -7.10 7.45 -16.27
N VAL A 166 -6.73 6.65 -15.29
CA VAL A 166 -6.66 7.04 -13.88
C VAL A 166 -5.27 7.64 -13.60
N PRO A 167 -5.19 8.91 -13.13
CA PRO A 167 -3.91 9.52 -12.82
C PRO A 167 -3.28 8.86 -11.59
N VAL A 168 -1.97 8.57 -11.70
CA VAL A 168 -1.12 8.18 -10.58
C VAL A 168 -0.39 9.41 -10.06
N ARG A 169 -0.42 9.64 -8.75
CA ARG A 169 0.20 10.78 -8.09
C ARG A 169 1.04 10.35 -6.88
N GLN A 170 2.07 11.14 -6.59
CA GLN A 170 2.78 11.03 -5.31
C GLN A 170 1.87 11.53 -4.19
N LEU A 171 1.84 10.78 -3.08
CA LEU A 171 1.40 11.30 -1.78
C LEU A 171 2.59 11.24 -0.82
N ASP A 172 3.02 12.39 -0.34
CA ASP A 172 4.17 12.49 0.56
C ASP A 172 3.86 11.77 1.88
N GLY A 173 4.88 11.20 2.51
CA GLY A 173 4.77 10.45 3.76
C GLY A 173 4.53 8.95 3.56
N LEU A 174 4.35 8.48 2.33
CA LEU A 174 4.45 7.05 2.01
C LEU A 174 5.92 6.63 1.94
N HIS A 175 6.35 5.64 2.73
CA HIS A 175 7.73 5.14 2.72
C HIS A 175 7.78 3.71 2.20
N ALA A 176 8.37 3.52 1.02
CA ALA A 176 8.55 2.22 0.39
C ALA A 176 9.86 1.50 0.78
N TRP A 177 10.69 2.16 1.58
CA TRP A 177 11.97 1.68 2.08
C TRP A 177 11.91 1.48 3.60
N GLN A 178 12.94 0.82 4.14
CA GLN A 178 13.11 0.71 5.58
C GLN A 178 13.44 2.10 6.14
N THR A 179 12.60 2.59 7.03
CA THR A 179 12.84 3.84 7.74
C THR A 179 13.53 3.59 9.09
N GLY A 180 14.12 4.64 9.64
CA GLY A 180 14.66 4.63 11.00
C GLY A 180 13.57 4.50 12.08
N THR A 181 13.98 4.59 13.34
CA THR A 181 13.10 4.42 14.51
C THR A 181 12.39 5.71 14.95
N SER A 182 12.12 6.62 14.02
CA SER A 182 11.53 7.94 14.33
C SER A 182 10.30 8.19 13.47
N ILE A 183 9.25 8.72 14.09
CA ILE A 183 7.99 9.05 13.44
C ILE A 183 7.89 10.55 13.24
N ARG A 184 7.63 10.96 12.00
CA ARG A 184 7.41 12.37 11.65
C ARG A 184 5.91 12.66 11.63
N SER A 185 5.55 13.91 11.85
CA SER A 185 4.14 14.37 11.94
C SER A 185 3.34 14.24 10.65
N TRP A 186 3.99 13.90 9.54
CA TRP A 186 3.39 13.80 8.20
C TRP A 186 3.68 12.44 7.54
N ASP A 187 4.35 11.52 8.24
CA ASP A 187 4.52 10.15 7.76
C ASP A 187 3.15 9.44 7.74
N LEU A 188 2.93 8.60 6.73
CA LEU A 188 1.67 7.89 6.51
C LEU A 188 1.84 6.39 6.66
N THR A 189 2.90 5.84 6.06
CA THR A 189 3.18 4.39 6.06
C THR A 189 4.67 4.12 6.18
N TYR A 190 5.02 2.98 6.77
CA TYR A 190 6.36 2.41 6.72
C TYR A 190 6.34 1.02 6.11
N HIS A 191 7.42 0.62 5.45
CA HIS A 191 7.57 -0.67 4.79
C HIS A 191 8.75 -1.46 5.34
N TYR A 192 8.77 -2.76 5.10
CA TYR A 192 9.73 -3.71 5.68
C TYR A 192 9.71 -3.75 7.21
N VAL A 193 8.55 -3.53 7.82
CA VAL A 193 8.36 -3.51 9.27
C VAL A 193 8.18 -4.93 9.79
N GLY A 194 9.09 -5.35 10.67
CA GLY A 194 8.96 -6.61 11.41
C GLY A 194 7.86 -6.54 12.48
N PHE A 195 7.31 -7.69 12.91
CA PHE A 195 6.23 -7.71 13.91
C PHE A 195 6.62 -7.00 15.23
N GLU A 196 7.84 -7.20 15.75
CA GLU A 196 8.32 -6.47 16.95
C GLU A 196 8.45 -4.96 16.69
N GLN A 197 8.89 -4.59 15.50
CA GLN A 197 9.04 -3.20 15.10
C GLN A 197 7.69 -2.48 14.97
N MET A 198 6.62 -3.18 14.58
CA MET A 198 5.26 -2.61 14.55
C MET A 198 4.84 -2.15 15.95
N HIS A 199 5.04 -2.98 16.97
CA HIS A 199 4.72 -2.58 18.36
C HIS A 199 5.57 -1.40 18.83
N HIS A 200 6.86 -1.37 18.46
CA HIS A 200 7.72 -0.25 18.80
C HIS A 200 7.26 1.06 18.13
N LEU A 201 6.98 1.03 16.81
CA LEU A 201 6.45 2.17 16.08
C LEU A 201 5.10 2.61 16.66
N HIS A 202 4.24 1.66 17.04
CA HIS A 202 2.97 1.98 17.67
C HIS A 202 3.13 2.74 18.98
N GLN A 203 4.04 2.32 19.85
CA GLN A 203 4.34 3.05 21.09
C GLN A 203 4.84 4.48 20.83
N LEU A 204 5.67 4.67 19.80
CA LEU A 204 6.13 5.99 19.38
C LEU A 204 4.97 6.83 18.82
N ALA A 205 4.07 6.23 18.05
CA ALA A 205 2.92 6.91 17.45
C ALA A 205 1.94 7.44 18.50
N GLN A 206 1.83 6.77 19.66
CA GLN A 206 1.02 7.27 20.78
C GLN A 206 1.55 8.54 21.45
N LYS A 207 2.83 8.88 21.21
CA LYS A 207 3.51 10.01 21.85
C LYS A 207 4.39 10.74 20.84
N PRO A 208 3.81 11.34 19.80
CA PRO A 208 4.59 12.00 18.77
C PRO A 208 5.38 13.16 19.40
N PRO A 209 6.68 13.29 19.10
CA PRO A 209 7.45 14.42 19.60
C PRO A 209 6.91 15.73 19.00
N PRO A 210 6.96 16.86 19.73
CA PRO A 210 6.71 18.15 19.12
C PRO A 210 7.81 18.42 18.08
N VAL A 211 7.40 18.83 16.88
CA VAL A 211 8.31 19.13 15.76
C VAL A 211 8.10 20.58 15.33
N SER A 212 9.19 21.33 15.18
CA SER A 212 9.16 22.70 14.65
C SER A 212 8.99 22.73 13.13
N ALA A 213 8.51 23.85 12.59
CA ALA A 213 8.38 24.01 11.13
C ALA A 213 9.72 23.89 10.38
N LEU A 214 10.83 24.27 11.01
CA LEU A 214 12.16 24.15 10.42
C LEU A 214 12.59 22.68 10.31
N GLU A 215 12.33 21.89 11.35
CA GLU A 215 12.58 20.44 11.35
C GLU A 215 11.75 19.73 10.30
N ILE A 216 10.46 20.06 10.15
CA ILE A 216 9.59 19.49 9.11
C ILE A 216 10.18 19.72 7.71
N ARG A 217 10.76 20.90 7.45
CA ARG A 217 11.39 21.18 6.14
C ARG A 217 12.60 20.29 5.90
N ALA A 218 13.50 20.17 6.87
CA ALA A 218 14.68 19.33 6.76
C ALA A 218 14.30 17.84 6.56
N GLU A 219 13.31 17.36 7.31
CA GLU A 219 12.77 16.00 7.19
C GLU A 219 12.21 15.71 5.79
N LYS A 220 11.54 16.68 5.15
CA LYS A 220 11.03 16.54 3.79
C LYS A 220 12.17 16.44 2.77
N GLU A 221 13.23 17.21 2.93
CA GLU A 221 14.40 17.13 2.06
C GLU A 221 15.07 15.75 2.16
N ASP A 222 15.20 15.21 3.38
CA ASP A 222 15.68 13.86 3.64
C ASP A 222 14.79 12.80 2.98
N TYR A 223 13.47 12.89 3.15
CA TYR A 223 12.52 11.98 2.52
C TYR A 223 12.65 11.93 1.01
N PHE A 224 12.73 13.09 0.34
CA PHE A 224 12.86 13.09 -1.11
C PHE A 224 14.23 12.58 -1.59
N ARG A 225 15.29 12.73 -0.78
CA ARG A 225 16.58 12.11 -1.06
C ARG A 225 16.48 10.59 -0.96
N ASP A 226 15.91 10.07 0.13
CA ASP A 226 15.78 8.64 0.37
C ASP A 226 14.87 7.99 -0.67
N LYS A 227 13.76 8.63 -1.02
CA LYS A 227 12.89 8.23 -2.13
C LYS A 227 13.66 8.08 -3.44
N ARG A 228 14.46 9.10 -3.82
CA ARG A 228 15.24 9.05 -5.08
C ARG A 228 16.24 7.89 -5.08
N ALA A 229 16.93 7.68 -3.96
CA ALA A 229 17.86 6.56 -3.81
C ALA A 229 17.14 5.21 -3.94
N PHE A 230 16.05 5.02 -3.21
CA PHE A 230 15.23 3.81 -3.27
C PHE A 230 14.70 3.53 -4.67
N VAL A 231 14.11 4.54 -5.33
CA VAL A 231 13.58 4.40 -6.69
C VAL A 231 14.67 3.98 -7.68
N ALA A 232 15.87 4.56 -7.56
CA ALA A 232 17.00 4.19 -8.42
C ALA A 232 17.43 2.74 -8.20
N GLU A 233 17.61 2.34 -6.93
CA GLU A 233 17.98 0.97 -6.57
C GLU A 233 16.94 -0.06 -7.01
N GLU A 234 15.67 0.22 -6.75
CA GLU A 234 14.56 -0.66 -7.06
C GLU A 234 14.39 -0.86 -8.57
N ASN A 235 14.60 0.20 -9.37
CA ASN A 235 14.63 0.08 -10.83
C ASN A 235 15.80 -0.77 -11.31
N LEU A 236 17.01 -0.59 -10.77
CA LEU A 236 18.17 -1.43 -11.09
C LEU A 236 17.94 -2.89 -10.71
N ARG A 237 17.33 -3.15 -9.55
CA ARG A 237 16.99 -4.51 -9.11
C ARG A 237 16.01 -5.17 -10.07
N ARG A 238 14.95 -4.46 -10.47
CA ARG A 238 13.95 -4.98 -11.41
C ARG A 238 14.51 -5.21 -12.81
N GLN A 239 15.49 -4.43 -13.25
CA GLN A 239 16.18 -4.66 -14.53
C GLN A 239 16.97 -5.98 -14.53
N ARG A 240 17.53 -6.39 -13.38
CA ARG A 240 18.26 -7.67 -13.24
C ARG A 240 17.35 -8.89 -13.14
N ASP A 241 16.11 -8.70 -12.70
CA ASP A 241 15.09 -9.76 -12.61
C ASP A 241 14.44 -10.08 -13.98
N MET A 242 14.86 -9.42 -15.08
CA MET A 242 14.38 -9.64 -16.45
C MET A 242 15.34 -10.51 -17.25
#